data_AF-A0AAW2SK38-F1
#
_entry.id   AF-A0AAW2SK38-F1
#
_cell.length_a   1.000
_cell.length_b   1.000
_cell.length_c   1.000
_cell.angle_alpha   90.00
_cell.angle_beta   90.00
_cell.angle_gamma   90.00
#
_symmetry.space_group_name_H-M   'P 1'
#
loop_
_entity.id
_entity.type
_entity.pdbx_description
1 polymer ?
#
loop_
_entity_poly.entity_id
_entity_poly.type
_entity_poly.pdbx_seq_one_letter_code
_entity_poly.pdbx_strand_id
1 'polypeptide(L)'
;MVELANSRQWKEEPVVDYISRWRNLSLNCKDRLSEASAIEMCIQGMHWELYYILQAIKLNTFEELATRAHGIEMSFNCKEDEYSVDPNDDDGDDGDATP
;
A
#
# COMPACT_ATOMS: atom_id res chain seq x y z
N MET A 1 12.58 -18.78 -11.14
CA MET A 1 12.94 -17.34 -11.19
C MET A 1 11.91 -16.48 -11.95
N VAL A 2 11.37 -16.94 -13.11
CA VAL A 2 10.40 -16.16 -13.92
C VAL A 2 9.09 -15.87 -13.19
N GLU A 3 8.52 -16.81 -12.43
CA GLU A 3 7.24 -16.59 -11.73
C GLU A 3 7.30 -15.49 -10.66
N LEU A 4 8.43 -15.37 -9.94
CA LEU A 4 8.65 -14.31 -8.96
C LEU A 4 8.74 -12.93 -9.61
N ALA A 5 9.50 -12.82 -10.70
CA ALA A 5 9.68 -11.56 -11.43
C ALA A 5 8.40 -11.10 -12.16
N ASN A 6 7.48 -12.01 -12.47
CA ASN A 6 6.17 -11.67 -13.05
C ASN A 6 5.10 -11.39 -11.98
N SER A 7 5.37 -11.71 -10.72
CA SER A 7 4.45 -11.45 -9.62
C SER A 7 4.55 -9.98 -9.22
N ARG A 8 3.71 -9.16 -9.83
CA ARG A 8 3.54 -7.73 -9.50
C ARG A 8 2.35 -7.53 -8.58
N GLN A 9 2.40 -6.48 -7.77
CA GLN A 9 1.26 -6.03 -6.98
C GLN A 9 0.10 -5.69 -7.91
N TRP A 10 -1.10 -6.18 -7.61
CA TRP A 10 -2.29 -5.83 -8.38
C TRP A 10 -2.84 -4.48 -7.93
N LYS A 11 -3.60 -3.82 -8.81
CA LYS A 11 -4.11 -2.46 -8.58
C LYS A 11 -4.98 -2.32 -7.31
N GLU A 12 -5.67 -3.40 -6.93
CA GLU A 12 -6.58 -3.46 -5.77
C GLU A 12 -6.03 -4.38 -4.66
N GLU A 13 -4.85 -4.96 -4.84
CA GLU A 13 -4.25 -5.84 -3.84
C GLU A 13 -3.47 -4.98 -2.83
N PRO A 14 -3.84 -5.02 -1.54
CA PRO A 14 -3.12 -4.30 -0.51
C PRO A 14 -1.69 -4.86 -0.39
N VAL A 15 -0.74 -4.00 -0.05
CA VAL A 15 0.68 -4.37 -0.08
C VAL A 15 1.01 -5.53 0.86
N VAL A 16 0.27 -5.67 1.96
CA VAL A 16 0.43 -6.76 2.92
C VAL A 16 0.10 -8.13 2.31
N ASP A 17 -0.97 -8.21 1.52
CA ASP A 17 -1.37 -9.45 0.83
C ASP A 17 -0.38 -9.77 -0.30
N TYR A 18 0.06 -8.76 -1.05
CA TYR A 18 1.11 -8.90 -2.04
C TYR A 18 2.39 -9.50 -1.44
N ILE A 19 2.88 -8.93 -0.32
CA ILE A 19 4.09 -9.42 0.37
C ILE A 19 3.91 -10.85 0.86
N SER A 20 2.75 -11.18 1.42
CA SER A 20 2.43 -12.54 1.89
C SER A 20 2.44 -13.55 0.73
N ARG A 21 1.84 -13.19 -0.41
CA ARG A 21 1.85 -14.00 -1.63
C ARG A 21 3.27 -14.18 -2.16
N TRP A 22 4.04 -13.10 -2.22
CA TRP A 22 5.41 -13.12 -2.72
C TRP A 22 6.33 -13.96 -1.83
N ARG A 23 6.16 -13.88 -0.51
CA ARG A 23 6.88 -14.71 0.46
C ARG A 23 6.58 -16.20 0.26
N ASN A 24 5.32 -16.57 0.06
CA ASN A 24 4.93 -17.94 -0.25
C ASN A 24 5.54 -18.44 -1.58
N LEU A 25 5.53 -17.60 -2.62
CA LEU A 25 6.17 -17.92 -3.90
C LEU A 25 7.70 -18.09 -3.75
N SER A 26 8.33 -17.25 -2.94
CA SER A 26 9.77 -17.33 -2.67
C SER A 26 10.14 -18.61 -1.94
N LEU A 27 9.33 -19.05 -0.97
CA LEU A 27 9.50 -20.32 -0.27
C LEU A 27 9.33 -21.55 -1.18
N ASN A 28 8.46 -21.45 -2.18
CA ASN A 28 8.26 -22.51 -3.18
C ASN A 28 9.31 -22.50 -4.30
N CYS A 29 10.09 -21.43 -4.42
CA CYS A 29 11.16 -21.35 -5.40
C CYS A 29 12.34 -22.26 -5.00
N LYS A 30 12.71 -23.19 -5.88
CA LYS A 30 13.86 -24.10 -5.69
C LYS A 30 15.21 -23.39 -5.70
N ASP A 31 15.23 -22.15 -6.16
CA ASP A 31 16.43 -21.31 -6.18
C ASP A 31 16.66 -20.74 -4.78
N ARG A 32 17.87 -20.94 -4.23
CA ARG A 32 18.27 -20.37 -2.93
C ARG A 32 18.49 -18.86 -3.09
N LEU A 33 17.40 -18.10 -3.16
CA LEU A 33 17.43 -16.65 -3.08
C LEU A 33 17.84 -16.25 -1.66
N SER A 34 18.80 -15.33 -1.57
CA SER A 34 19.08 -14.65 -0.31
C SER A 34 17.88 -13.78 0.07
N GLU A 35 17.61 -13.63 1.37
CA GLU A 35 16.50 -12.81 1.86
C GLU A 35 16.56 -11.38 1.31
N ALA A 36 17.77 -10.79 1.24
CA ALA A 36 17.98 -9.47 0.65
C ALA A 36 17.57 -9.42 -0.84
N SER A 37 17.98 -10.40 -1.65
CA SER A 37 17.61 -10.45 -3.07
C SER A 37 16.11 -10.71 -3.27
N ALA A 38 15.51 -11.52 -2.42
CA ALA A 38 14.07 -11.75 -2.43
C ALA A 38 13.30 -10.45 -2.10
N ILE A 39 13.78 -9.67 -1.12
CA ILE A 39 13.21 -8.36 -0.77
C ILE A 39 13.37 -7.36 -1.93
N GLU A 40 14.56 -7.25 -2.53
CA GLU A 40 14.78 -6.35 -3.67
C GLU A 40 13.86 -6.69 -4.85
N MET A 41 13.71 -7.98 -5.18
CA MET A 41 12.79 -8.42 -6.22
C MET A 41 11.32 -8.18 -5.85
N CYS A 42 10.95 -8.37 -4.58
CA CYS A 42 9.60 -8.07 -4.09
C CYS A 42 9.27 -6.58 -4.26
N ILE A 43 10.19 -5.69 -3.89
CA ILE A 43 10.07 -4.22 -4.02
C ILE A 43 9.93 -3.80 -5.49
N GLN A 44 10.68 -4.42 -6.41
CA GLN A 44 10.56 -4.14 -7.86
C GLN A 44 9.20 -4.49 -8.45
N GLY A 45 8.47 -5.45 -7.85
CA GLY A 45 7.13 -5.83 -8.27
C GLY A 45 6.02 -4.98 -7.65
N MET A 46 6.31 -4.09 -6.70
CA MET A 46 5.33 -3.21 -6.07
C MET A 46 4.96 -2.02 -6.95
N HIS A 47 3.92 -1.28 -6.53
CA HIS A 47 3.63 0.03 -7.11
C HIS A 47 4.85 0.96 -7.07
N TRP A 48 5.00 1.78 -8.12
CA TRP A 48 6.16 2.66 -8.30
C TRP A 48 6.38 3.64 -7.14
N GLU A 49 5.30 4.10 -6.49
CA GLU A 49 5.37 4.97 -5.31
C GLU A 49 5.99 4.28 -4.09
N LEU A 50 5.58 3.04 -3.83
CA LEU A 50 6.17 2.20 -2.79
C LEU A 50 7.62 1.88 -3.12
N TYR A 51 7.90 1.50 -4.37
CA TYR A 51 9.26 1.21 -4.85
C TYR A 51 10.23 2.35 -4.56
N TYR A 52 9.86 3.59 -4.90
CA TYR A 52 10.76 4.73 -4.75
C TYR A 52 11.11 5.03 -3.29
N ILE A 53 10.12 4.91 -2.40
CA ILE A 53 10.31 5.18 -0.97
C ILE A 53 11.04 4.02 -0.29
N LEU A 54 10.69 2.78 -0.62
CA LEU A 54 11.32 1.58 -0.06
C LEU A 54 12.76 1.40 -0.58
N GLN A 55 13.08 1.82 -1.80
CA GLN A 55 14.46 1.80 -2.32
C GLN A 55 15.38 2.78 -1.55
N ALA A 56 14.85 3.90 -1.07
CA ALA A 56 15.62 4.85 -0.28
C ALA A 56 15.98 4.31 1.12
N ILE A 57 15.35 3.21 1.55
CA ILE A 57 15.49 2.62 2.88
C ILE A 57 16.17 1.26 2.75
N LYS A 58 17.18 1.01 3.57
CA LYS A 58 17.79 -0.32 3.63
C LYS A 58 16.89 -1.26 4.41
N LEU A 59 16.24 -2.19 3.71
CA LEU A 59 15.37 -3.21 4.30
C LEU A 59 16.09 -4.55 4.33
N ASN A 60 16.22 -5.12 5.53
CA ASN A 60 16.94 -6.37 5.74
C ASN A 60 16.01 -7.56 5.95
N THR A 61 14.74 -7.32 6.29
CA THR A 61 13.76 -8.36 6.62
C THR A 61 12.40 -8.09 5.96
N PHE A 62 11.61 -9.15 5.74
CA PHE A 62 10.24 -9.03 5.22
C PHE A 62 9.30 -8.29 6.19
N GLU A 63 9.56 -8.36 7.51
CA GLU A 63 8.75 -7.69 8.53
C GLU A 63 8.92 -6.16 8.47
N GLU A 64 10.17 -5.69 8.32
CA GLU A 64 10.45 -4.27 8.07
C GLU A 64 9.83 -3.81 6.75
N LEU A 65 9.95 -4.62 5.69
CA LEU A 65 9.34 -4.32 4.40
C LEU A 65 7.82 -4.15 4.54
N ALA A 66 7.12 -5.08 5.18
CA ALA A 66 5.67 -5.02 5.38
C ALA A 66 5.24 -3.80 6.18
N THR A 67 5.93 -3.54 7.30
CA THR A 67 5.63 -2.40 8.17
C THR A 67 5.80 -1.07 7.44
N ARG A 68 6.92 -0.90 6.73
CA ARG A 68 7.20 0.34 5.99
C ARG A 68 6.25 0.51 4.82
N ALA A 69 6.04 -0.55 4.04
CA ALA A 69 5.17 -0.49 2.87
C ALA A 69 3.73 -0.16 3.26
N HIS A 70 3.22 -0.75 4.35
CA HIS A 70 1.88 -0.44 4.86
C HIS A 70 1.75 1.02 5.32
N GLY A 71 2.72 1.54 6.07
CA GLY A 71 2.68 2.94 6.50
C GLY A 71 2.71 3.94 5.33
N ILE A 72 3.43 3.59 4.26
CA ILE A 72 3.47 4.39 3.04
C ILE A 72 2.14 4.30 2.27
N GLU A 73 1.61 3.08 2.08
CA GLU A 73 0.30 2.85 1.45
C GLU A 73 -0.81 3.64 2.17
N MET A 74 -0.85 3.59 3.51
CA MET A 74 -1.75 4.42 4.31
C MET A 74 -1.53 5.91 4.07
N SER A 75 -0.30 6.37 3.90
CA SER A 75 0.01 7.80 3.67
C SER A 75 -0.43 8.31 2.28
N PHE A 76 -0.63 7.39 1.32
CA PHE A 76 -1.22 7.67 0.02
C PHE A 76 -2.75 7.61 0.07
N ASN A 77 -3.33 6.60 0.72
CA ASN A 77 -4.78 6.45 0.88
C ASN A 77 -5.43 7.47 1.85
N CYS A 78 -4.70 8.01 2.83
CA CYS A 78 -5.21 9.05 3.75
C CYS A 78 -5.54 10.39 3.08
N LYS A 79 -5.38 10.55 1.76
CA LYS A 79 -5.69 11.79 1.04
C LYS A 79 -7.07 11.82 0.37
N GLU A 80 -7.86 10.76 0.48
CA GLU A 80 -9.14 10.64 -0.25
C GLU A 80 -10.41 10.99 0.57
N ASP A 81 -10.28 11.32 1.85
CA ASP A 81 -11.40 11.70 2.73
C ASP A 81 -11.42 13.20 3.10
N GLU A 82 -11.34 14.12 2.13
CA GLU A 82 -11.62 15.54 2.39
C GLU A 82 -12.35 16.25 1.25
N TYR A 83 -13.37 15.62 0.64
CA TYR A 83 -14.35 16.35 -0.19
C TYR A 83 -15.74 15.71 -0.08
N SER A 84 -16.39 15.86 1.07
CA SER A 84 -17.86 15.85 1.18
C SER A 84 -18.25 16.80 2.31
N VAL A 85 -18.23 18.09 2.00
CA VAL A 85 -19.04 19.08 2.71
C VAL A 85 -20.34 19.15 1.93
N ASP A 86 -21.37 18.45 2.41
CA ASP A 86 -22.74 18.63 1.94
C ASP A 86 -23.14 20.11 2.16
N PRO A 87 -23.54 20.87 1.12
CA PRO A 87 -23.84 22.29 1.25
C PRO A 87 -25.29 22.56 1.69
N ASN A 88 -25.95 21.61 2.37
CA ASN A 88 -27.35 21.72 2.74
C ASN A 88 -27.57 21.71 4.26
N ASP A 89 -26.82 22.53 5.00
CA ASP A 89 -27.30 23.08 6.27
C ASP A 89 -27.99 24.42 5.95
N ASP A 90 -29.17 24.32 5.33
CA ASP A 90 -30.15 25.41 5.29
C ASP A 90 -30.85 25.40 6.65
N ASP A 91 -30.23 26.07 7.63
CA ASP A 91 -30.82 26.38 8.91
C ASP A 91 -31.97 27.37 8.63
N GLY A 92 -33.15 26.81 8.39
CA GLY A 92 -34.38 27.55 8.20
C GLY A 92 -34.71 28.34 9.46
N ASP A 93 -34.31 29.61 9.46
CA ASP A 93 -34.68 30.60 10.47
C ASP A 93 -36.21 30.77 10.46
N ASP A 94 -36.82 30.21 11.49
CA ASP A 94 -38.25 30.21 11.77
C ASP A 94 -38.80 31.65 11.82
N GLY A 95 -39.76 31.92 10.95
CA GLY A 95 -40.50 33.18 10.96
C GLY A 95 -41.34 33.32 12.23
N ASP A 96 -40.82 34.02 13.24
CA ASP A 96 -41.65 34.53 14.33
C ASP A 96 -42.35 35.82 13.87
N ALA A 97 -43.54 35.64 13.31
CA ALA A 97 -44.55 36.67 13.27
C ALA A 97 -45.32 36.62 14.59
N THR A 98 -45.12 37.62 15.45
CA THR A 98 -46.08 37.94 16.51
C THR A 98 -46.63 39.37 16.37
N PRO A 99 -47.91 39.56 16.77
CA PRO A 99 -48.83 40.58 16.23
C PRO A 99 -48.68 42.01 16.75
#